data_AF-A0A183EGT0-F1
#
_entry.id   AF-A0A183EGT0-F1
#
_cell.length_a   1.000
_cell.length_b   1.000
_cell.length_c   1.000
_cell.angle_alpha   90.00
_cell.angle_beta   90.00
_cell.angle_gamma   90.00
#
_symmetry.space_group_name_H-M   'P 1'
#
loop_
_entity.id
_entity.type
_entity.pdbx_description
1 polymer ?
#
loop_
_entity_poly.entity_id
_entity_poly.type
_entity_poly.pdbx_seq_one_letter_code
_entity_poly.pdbx_strand_id
1 'polypeptide(L)'
;LAQARKEHDSLMNKLKQIEKKLIVGGENMLEKAEKQARLLEQSNAELERGRLNESQLRQALAEKHQERIDLEEKYNSLAEEAHGKTKKLKKVWNLLAAAKNELADLQMEHQREMEGLLDSVRQLRSELLLQLLIIENYVPPEYLELIERFVWWNEEVGDWQLKCIAYTGNNMRARHPPPQPVYKVHELLKSAASSMMNR
;
A
#
# COMPACT_ATOMS: atom_id res chain seq x y z
N LEU A 1 7.26 54.26 -110.04
CA LEU A 1 8.66 54.57 -109.62
C LEU A 1 8.74 55.59 -108.48
N ALA A 2 7.99 56.71 -108.53
CA ALA A 2 8.03 57.71 -107.45
C ALA A 2 7.37 57.26 -106.12
N GLN A 3 6.28 56.49 -106.19
CA GLN A 3 5.57 55.96 -105.00
C GLN A 3 6.46 55.02 -104.18
N ALA A 4 7.12 54.06 -104.85
CA ALA A 4 8.04 53.09 -104.25
C ALA A 4 9.27 53.76 -103.63
N ARG A 5 9.78 54.86 -104.23
CA ARG A 5 10.85 55.67 -103.62
C ARG A 5 10.37 56.40 -102.36
N LYS A 6 9.17 57.00 -102.38
CA LYS A 6 8.59 57.63 -101.19
C LYS A 6 8.32 56.64 -100.05
N GLU A 7 7.85 55.44 -100.37
CA GLU A 7 7.66 54.37 -99.38
C GLU A 7 8.98 53.85 -98.83
N HIS A 8 9.98 53.66 -99.68
CA HIS A 8 11.33 53.30 -99.27
C HIS A 8 11.96 54.36 -98.36
N ASP A 9 11.83 55.64 -98.70
CA ASP A 9 12.32 56.77 -97.90
C ASP A 9 11.55 56.91 -96.57
N SER A 10 10.24 56.64 -96.57
CA SER A 10 9.41 56.61 -95.36
C SER A 10 9.82 55.47 -94.42
N LEU A 11 10.06 54.27 -94.96
CA LEU A 11 10.55 53.12 -94.20
C LEU A 11 11.97 53.36 -93.68
N MET A 12 12.87 53.91 -94.49
CA MET A 12 14.22 54.32 -94.09
C MET A 12 14.20 55.36 -92.98
N ASN A 13 13.29 56.35 -93.05
CA ASN A 13 13.15 57.36 -92.00
C ASN A 13 12.59 56.76 -90.70
N LYS A 14 11.63 55.83 -90.78
CA LYS A 14 11.14 55.09 -89.61
C LYS A 14 12.23 54.22 -89.00
N LEU A 15 13.03 53.54 -89.82
CA LEU A 15 14.14 52.70 -89.37
C LEU A 15 15.23 53.55 -88.70
N LYS A 16 15.64 54.66 -89.32
CA LYS A 16 16.56 55.65 -88.73
C LYS A 16 16.00 56.28 -87.44
N GLN A 17 14.69 56.53 -87.35
CA GLN A 17 14.09 57.01 -86.11
C GLN A 17 14.15 55.97 -85.00
N ILE A 18 13.91 54.69 -85.31
CA ILE A 18 14.03 53.60 -84.34
C ILE A 18 15.50 53.44 -83.92
N GLU A 19 16.43 53.40 -84.87
CA GLU A 19 17.88 53.32 -84.62
C GLU A 19 18.38 54.50 -83.78
N LYS A 20 17.93 55.73 -84.09
CA LYS A 20 18.26 56.94 -83.34
C LYS A 20 17.63 56.94 -81.94
N LYS A 21 16.43 56.38 -81.77
CA LYS A 21 15.81 56.18 -80.45
C LYS A 21 16.49 55.07 -79.65
N LEU A 22 17.11 54.09 -80.32
CA LEU A 22 17.83 52.99 -79.70
C LEU A 22 19.27 53.38 -79.30
N ILE A 23 19.93 54.26 -80.07
CA ILE A 23 21.38 54.56 -79.99
C ILE A 23 21.69 56.02 -79.59
N VAL A 24 20.85 57.02 -79.92
CA VAL A 24 21.18 58.47 -79.81
C VAL A 24 20.26 59.21 -78.81
N GLY A 25 19.26 58.53 -78.26
CA GLY A 25 18.41 59.05 -77.20
C GLY A 25 19.06 58.96 -75.82
N GLY A 26 20.26 59.53 -75.62
CA GLY A 26 20.88 59.79 -74.31
C GLY A 26 21.28 58.60 -73.44
N GLU A 27 20.63 57.45 -73.53
CA GLU A 27 20.96 56.20 -72.81
C GLU A 27 20.58 54.98 -73.69
N ASN A 28 21.52 54.03 -73.86
CA ASN A 28 21.31 52.78 -74.61
C ASN A 28 20.15 51.97 -74.02
N MET A 29 18.98 51.97 -74.68
CA MET A 29 17.79 51.24 -74.22
C MET A 29 18.00 49.72 -74.19
N LEU A 30 18.79 49.19 -75.11
CA LEU A 30 19.16 47.77 -75.14
C LEU A 30 20.00 47.39 -73.91
N GLU A 31 20.95 48.25 -73.55
CA GLU A 31 21.85 48.05 -72.41
C GLU A 31 21.12 48.21 -71.07
N LYS A 32 20.11 49.08 -70.99
CA LYS A 32 19.18 49.16 -69.84
C LYS A 32 18.32 47.93 -69.68
N ALA A 33 17.77 47.40 -70.78
CA ALA A 33 16.98 46.17 -70.76
C ALA A 33 17.84 44.98 -70.32
N GLU A 34 19.08 44.88 -70.80
CA GLU A 34 20.03 43.85 -70.39
C GLU A 34 20.44 43.99 -68.91
N LYS A 35 20.68 45.21 -68.43
CA LYS A 35 20.94 45.48 -67.00
C LYS A 35 19.73 45.14 -66.12
N GLN A 36 18.51 45.47 -66.54
CA GLN A 36 17.29 45.09 -65.82
C GLN A 36 17.07 43.58 -65.80
N ALA A 37 17.31 42.88 -66.91
CA ALA A 37 17.24 41.43 -66.97
C ALA A 37 18.24 40.77 -66.01
N ARG A 38 19.48 41.29 -65.96
CA ARG A 38 20.52 40.79 -65.05
C ARG A 38 20.19 41.03 -63.57
N LEU A 39 19.61 42.19 -63.23
CA LEU A 39 19.12 42.48 -61.88
C LEU A 39 17.95 41.58 -61.47
N LEU A 40 17.01 41.33 -62.39
CA LEU A 40 15.91 40.39 -62.17
C LEU A 40 16.42 38.97 -61.95
N GLU A 41 17.40 38.53 -62.73
CA GLU A 41 18.01 37.20 -62.57
C GLU A 41 18.72 37.05 -61.21
N GLN A 42 19.48 38.06 -60.78
CA GLN A 42 20.12 38.09 -59.46
C GLN A 42 19.09 38.06 -58.32
N SER A 43 18.06 38.89 -58.40
CA SER A 43 16.96 38.92 -57.43
C SER A 43 16.22 37.59 -57.37
N ASN A 44 15.94 36.98 -58.52
CA ASN A 44 15.26 35.68 -58.59
C ASN A 44 16.13 34.57 -57.99
N ALA A 45 17.45 34.60 -58.22
CA ALA A 45 18.39 33.67 -57.62
C ALA A 45 18.50 33.83 -56.09
N GLU A 46 18.43 35.06 -55.58
CA GLU A 46 18.38 35.35 -54.15
C GLU A 46 17.07 34.87 -53.51
N LEU A 47 15.93 35.10 -54.18
CA LEU A 47 14.62 34.61 -53.73
C LEU A 47 14.59 33.08 -53.66
N GLU A 48 15.12 32.38 -54.67
CA GLU A 48 15.18 30.92 -54.67
C GLU A 48 16.11 30.38 -53.56
N ARG A 49 17.25 31.03 -53.29
CA ARG A 49 18.10 30.70 -52.13
C ARG A 49 17.37 30.91 -50.81
N GLY A 50 16.64 32.02 -50.68
CA GLY A 50 15.81 32.31 -49.52
C GLY A 50 14.75 31.24 -49.29
N ARG A 51 14.06 30.83 -50.36
CA ARG A 51 13.04 29.79 -50.35
C ARG A 51 13.59 28.42 -49.97
N LEU A 52 14.77 28.06 -50.47
CA LEU A 52 15.49 26.83 -50.11
C LEU A 52 15.86 26.82 -48.62
N ASN A 53 16.43 27.91 -48.12
CA ASN A 53 16.80 28.04 -46.71
C ASN A 53 15.56 28.00 -45.80
N GLU A 54 14.48 28.70 -46.16
CA GLU A 54 13.22 28.67 -45.43
C GLU A 54 12.63 27.26 -45.39
N SER A 55 12.63 26.54 -46.52
CA SER A 55 12.17 25.16 -46.59
C SER A 55 12.99 24.23 -45.70
N GLN A 56 14.33 24.35 -45.73
CA GLN A 56 15.22 23.55 -44.88
C GLN A 56 15.01 23.84 -43.40
N LEU A 57 14.89 25.11 -43.03
CA LEU A 57 14.64 25.51 -41.64
C LEU A 57 13.28 25.01 -41.16
N ARG A 58 12.26 25.08 -42.02
CA ARG A 58 10.91 24.59 -41.71
C ARG A 58 10.90 23.06 -41.53
N GLN A 59 11.65 22.33 -42.34
CA GLN A 59 11.81 20.89 -42.18
C GLN A 59 12.54 20.55 -40.88
N ALA A 60 13.66 21.20 -40.58
CA ALA A 60 14.41 20.99 -39.34
C ALA A 60 13.57 21.30 -38.09
N LEU A 61 12.75 22.37 -38.13
CA LEU A 61 11.80 22.68 -37.06
C LEU A 61 10.74 21.60 -36.89
N ALA A 62 10.22 21.05 -37.98
CA ALA A 62 9.24 19.96 -37.94
C ALA A 62 9.85 18.68 -37.34
N GLU A 63 11.07 18.32 -37.73
CA GLU A 63 11.80 17.18 -37.18
C GLU A 63 12.06 17.35 -35.67
N LYS A 64 12.53 18.53 -35.23
CA LYS A 64 12.72 18.84 -33.81
C LYS A 64 11.41 18.83 -33.03
N HIS A 65 10.32 19.29 -33.64
CA HIS A 65 9.01 19.23 -33.02
C HIS A 65 8.53 17.78 -32.83
N GLN A 66 8.76 16.92 -33.82
CA GLN A 66 8.41 15.51 -33.74
C GLN A 66 9.24 14.81 -32.65
N GLU A 67 10.56 15.02 -32.61
CA GLU A 67 11.43 14.49 -31.55
C GLU A 67 10.95 14.90 -30.15
N ARG A 68 10.47 16.15 -29.99
CA ARG A 68 9.94 16.64 -28.72
C ARG A 68 8.67 15.88 -28.32
N ILE A 69 7.74 15.68 -29.25
CA ILE A 69 6.52 14.90 -29.00
C ILE A 69 6.88 13.48 -28.58
N ASP A 70 7.76 12.81 -29.33
CA ASP A 70 8.16 11.43 -29.05
C ASP A 70 8.82 11.30 -27.66
N LEU A 71 9.58 12.32 -27.24
CA LEU A 71 10.15 12.39 -25.89
C LEU A 71 9.07 12.58 -24.83
N GLU A 72 8.15 13.53 -25.02
CA GLU A 72 7.04 13.79 -24.09
C GLU A 72 6.19 12.53 -23.87
N GLU A 73 5.87 11.78 -24.93
CA GLU A 73 5.14 10.51 -24.85
C GLU A 73 5.91 9.45 -24.04
N LYS A 74 7.22 9.30 -24.29
CA LYS A 74 8.07 8.37 -23.53
C LYS A 74 8.15 8.75 -22.05
N TYR A 75 8.29 10.03 -21.75
CA TYR A 75 8.31 10.51 -20.35
C TYR A 75 6.98 10.27 -19.65
N ASN A 76 5.86 10.52 -20.32
CA ASN A 76 4.53 10.25 -19.77
C ASN A 76 4.33 8.75 -19.49
N SER A 77 4.71 7.88 -20.43
CA SER A 77 4.65 6.42 -20.24
C SER A 77 5.48 5.97 -19.04
N LEU A 78 6.71 6.48 -18.91
CA LEU A 78 7.59 6.16 -17.77
C LEU A 78 7.01 6.66 -16.44
N ALA A 79 6.43 7.86 -16.42
CA ALA A 79 5.79 8.44 -15.24
C ALA A 79 4.57 7.61 -14.79
N GLU A 80 3.73 7.16 -15.73
CA GLU A 80 2.61 6.27 -15.45
C GLU A 80 3.06 4.93 -14.86
N GLU A 81 4.12 4.33 -15.42
CA GLU A 81 4.68 3.08 -14.90
C GLU A 81 5.23 3.27 -13.47
N ALA A 82 5.99 4.34 -13.23
CA ALA A 82 6.51 4.68 -11.91
C ALA A 82 5.38 4.90 -10.90
N HIS A 83 4.31 5.59 -11.29
CA HIS A 83 3.13 5.79 -10.47
C HIS A 83 2.42 4.46 -10.15
N GLY A 84 2.24 3.61 -11.17
CA GLY A 84 1.64 2.28 -11.03
C GLY A 84 2.44 1.38 -10.08
N LYS A 85 3.77 1.35 -10.21
CA LYS A 85 4.67 0.61 -9.31
C LYS A 85 4.61 1.16 -7.90
N THR A 86 4.62 2.49 -7.72
CA THR A 86 4.52 3.13 -6.40
C THR A 86 3.21 2.79 -5.70
N LYS A 87 2.09 2.77 -6.43
CA LYS A 87 0.78 2.38 -5.88
C LYS A 87 0.74 0.92 -5.44
N LYS A 88 1.32 0.01 -6.24
CA LYS A 88 1.46 -1.41 -5.89
C LYS A 88 2.32 -1.59 -4.65
N LEU A 89 3.46 -0.89 -4.57
CA LEU A 89 4.36 -0.94 -3.42
C LEU A 89 3.65 -0.48 -2.14
N LYS A 90 2.94 0.64 -2.17
CA LYS A 90 2.14 1.12 -1.03
C LYS A 90 1.11 0.09 -0.58
N LYS A 91 0.41 -0.56 -1.51
CA LYS A 91 -0.57 -1.61 -1.20
C LYS A 91 0.08 -2.80 -0.49
N VAL A 92 1.19 -3.31 -1.03
CA VAL A 92 1.91 -4.45 -0.43
C VAL A 92 2.51 -4.08 0.92
N TRP A 93 3.02 -2.86 1.07
CA TRP A 93 3.54 -2.35 2.34
C TRP A 93 2.45 -2.31 3.42
N ASN A 94 1.26 -1.82 3.08
CA ASN A 94 0.13 -1.79 4.01
C ASN A 94 -0.32 -3.20 4.41
N LEU A 95 -0.36 -4.15 3.47
CA LEU A 95 -0.67 -5.55 3.76
C LEU A 95 0.39 -6.17 4.70
N LEU A 96 1.67 -5.89 4.45
CA LEU A 96 2.76 -6.36 5.30
C LEU A 96 2.68 -5.76 6.70
N ALA A 97 2.37 -4.47 6.82
CA ALA A 97 2.20 -3.81 8.10
C ALA A 97 1.02 -4.41 8.89
N ALA A 98 -0.11 -4.64 8.22
CA ALA A 98 -1.27 -5.30 8.82
C ALA A 98 -0.92 -6.71 9.32
N ALA A 99 -0.31 -7.55 8.47
CA ALA A 99 0.08 -8.90 8.84
C ALA A 99 1.10 -8.94 10.00
N LYS A 100 2.01 -7.95 10.08
CA LYS A 100 2.93 -7.82 11.22
C LYS A 100 2.20 -7.50 12.52
N ASN A 101 1.22 -6.61 12.47
CA ASN A 101 0.42 -6.27 13.65
C ASN A 101 -0.42 -7.46 14.09
N GLU A 102 -1.09 -8.15 13.16
CA GLU A 102 -1.85 -9.38 13.44
C GLU A 102 -0.96 -10.45 14.08
N LEU A 103 0.26 -10.63 13.57
CA LEU A 103 1.22 -11.58 14.17
C LEU A 103 1.58 -11.20 15.61
N ALA A 104 1.82 -9.91 15.87
CA ALA A 104 2.12 -9.43 17.22
C ALA A 104 0.95 -9.65 18.18
N ASP A 105 -0.27 -9.35 17.74
CA ASP A 105 -1.49 -9.56 18.52
C ASP A 105 -1.70 -11.04 18.85
N LEU A 106 -1.55 -11.94 17.86
CA LEU A 106 -1.64 -13.39 18.06
C LEU A 106 -0.57 -13.92 19.02
N GLN A 107 0.67 -13.42 18.92
CA GLN A 107 1.73 -13.81 19.84
C GLN A 107 1.43 -13.39 21.28
N MET A 108 0.88 -12.20 21.49
CA MET A 108 0.49 -11.72 22.81
C MET A 108 -0.68 -12.52 23.40
N GLU A 109 -1.69 -12.83 22.59
CA GLU A 109 -2.81 -13.67 22.99
C GLU A 109 -2.33 -15.08 23.37
N HIS A 110 -1.54 -15.71 22.50
CA HIS A 110 -0.97 -17.03 22.77
C HIS A 110 -0.14 -17.05 24.07
N GLN A 111 0.69 -16.03 24.30
CA GLN A 111 1.47 -15.92 25.53
C GLN A 111 0.56 -15.85 26.77
N ARG A 112 -0.52 -15.06 26.71
CA ARG A 112 -1.48 -14.94 27.81
C ARG A 112 -2.23 -16.26 28.06
N GLU A 113 -2.63 -16.96 27.01
CA GLU A 113 -3.26 -18.28 27.13
C GLU A 113 -2.31 -19.29 27.76
N MET A 114 -1.06 -19.33 27.32
CA MET A 114 -0.02 -20.20 27.87
C MET A 114 0.23 -19.92 29.35
N GLU A 115 0.31 -18.64 29.74
CA GLU A 115 0.42 -18.24 31.15
C GLU A 115 -0.80 -18.71 31.96
N GLY A 116 -2.01 -18.52 31.46
CA GLY A 116 -3.25 -18.98 32.10
C GLY A 116 -3.33 -20.51 32.28
N LEU A 117 -2.89 -21.26 31.27
CA LEU A 117 -2.78 -22.73 31.35
C LEU A 117 -1.74 -23.16 32.38
N LEU A 118 -0.57 -22.54 32.40
CA LEU A 118 0.48 -22.84 33.37
C LEU A 118 0.04 -22.54 34.81
N ASP A 119 -0.67 -21.44 35.03
CA ASP A 119 -1.21 -21.11 36.35
C ASP A 119 -2.28 -22.10 36.79
N SER A 120 -3.15 -22.53 35.86
CA SER A 120 -4.13 -23.58 36.12
C SER A 120 -3.45 -24.91 36.50
N VAL A 121 -2.38 -25.30 35.79
CA VAL A 121 -1.59 -26.50 36.12
C VAL A 121 -0.97 -26.38 37.52
N ARG A 122 -0.43 -25.21 37.88
CA ARG A 122 0.14 -24.98 39.22
C ARG A 122 -0.92 -25.07 40.31
N GLN A 123 -2.10 -24.50 40.08
CA GLN A 123 -3.22 -24.57 41.02
C GLN A 123 -3.69 -26.01 41.21
N LEU A 124 -4.00 -26.72 40.12
CA LEU A 124 -4.44 -28.12 40.15
C LEU A 124 -3.42 -29.03 40.82
N ARG A 125 -2.12 -28.81 40.56
CA ARG A 125 -1.05 -29.54 41.25
C ARG A 125 -1.06 -29.29 42.75
N SER A 126 -1.25 -28.03 43.17
CA SER A 126 -1.27 -27.66 44.59
C SER A 126 -2.48 -28.28 45.30
N GLU A 127 -3.66 -28.23 44.66
CA GLU A 127 -4.89 -28.86 45.15
C GLU A 127 -4.73 -30.39 45.26
N LEU A 128 -4.18 -31.04 44.22
CA LEU A 128 -3.93 -32.47 44.24
C LEU A 128 -2.99 -32.87 45.38
N LEU A 129 -1.87 -32.18 45.54
CA LEU A 129 -0.91 -32.45 46.61
C LEU A 129 -1.54 -32.26 48.00
N LEU A 130 -2.40 -31.24 48.16
CA LEU A 130 -3.15 -31.04 49.39
C LEU A 130 -4.11 -32.21 49.67
N GLN A 131 -4.87 -32.67 48.67
CA GLN A 131 -5.78 -33.80 48.83
C GLN A 131 -5.02 -35.08 49.19
N LEU A 132 -3.89 -35.36 48.53
CA LEU A 132 -3.03 -36.49 48.85
C LEU A 132 -2.51 -36.41 50.29
N LEU A 133 -2.03 -35.24 50.71
CA LEU A 133 -1.56 -35.04 52.08
C LEU A 133 -2.67 -35.29 53.11
N ILE A 134 -3.90 -34.86 52.83
CA ILE A 134 -5.06 -35.11 53.70
C ILE A 134 -5.33 -36.61 53.78
N ILE A 135 -5.34 -37.32 52.65
CA ILE A 135 -5.54 -38.77 52.60
C ILE A 135 -4.46 -39.47 53.43
N GLU A 136 -3.19 -39.17 53.18
CA GLU A 136 -2.04 -39.80 53.86
C GLU A 136 -2.06 -39.62 55.39
N ASN A 137 -2.49 -38.45 55.88
CA ASN A 137 -2.42 -38.14 57.31
C ASN A 137 -3.71 -38.46 58.08
N TYR A 138 -4.88 -38.44 57.41
CA TYR A 138 -6.17 -38.49 58.10
C TYR A 138 -7.08 -39.65 57.67
N VAL A 139 -6.74 -40.40 56.61
CA VAL A 139 -7.54 -41.53 56.13
C VAL A 139 -6.76 -42.84 56.30
N PRO A 140 -7.19 -43.73 57.23
CA PRO A 140 -6.60 -45.06 57.35
C PRO A 140 -6.68 -45.86 56.03
N PRO A 141 -5.64 -46.65 55.68
CA PRO A 141 -5.53 -47.34 54.40
C PRO A 141 -6.69 -48.30 54.14
N GLU A 142 -7.18 -48.99 55.17
CA GLU A 142 -8.33 -49.91 55.07
C GLU A 142 -9.61 -49.22 54.58
N TYR A 143 -9.82 -47.96 54.99
CA TYR A 143 -10.97 -47.17 54.53
C TYR A 143 -10.77 -46.59 53.14
N LEU A 144 -9.52 -46.27 52.76
CA LEU A 144 -9.20 -45.83 51.41
C LEU A 144 -9.51 -46.94 50.39
N GLU A 145 -9.05 -48.17 50.64
CA GLU A 145 -9.36 -49.35 49.80
C GLU A 145 -10.87 -49.58 49.69
N LEU A 146 -11.60 -49.37 50.79
CA LEU A 146 -13.06 -49.49 50.79
C LEU A 146 -13.72 -48.44 49.90
N ILE A 147 -13.28 -47.18 49.97
CA ILE A 147 -13.80 -46.07 49.16
C ILE A 147 -13.51 -46.33 47.68
N GLU A 148 -12.27 -46.67 47.32
CA GLU A 148 -11.88 -46.95 45.93
C GLU A 148 -12.70 -48.07 45.30
N ARG A 149 -13.04 -49.13 46.05
CA ARG A 149 -13.84 -50.25 45.56
C ARG A 149 -15.30 -49.87 45.26
N PHE A 150 -15.85 -48.86 45.93
CA PHE A 150 -17.27 -48.53 45.88
C PHE A 150 -17.59 -47.16 45.26
N VAL A 151 -16.56 -46.44 44.80
CA VAL A 151 -16.71 -45.22 44.03
C VAL A 151 -16.90 -45.56 42.55
N TRP A 152 -17.72 -44.78 41.86
CA TRP A 152 -17.91 -44.89 40.42
C TRP A 152 -18.17 -43.51 39.82
N TRP A 153 -17.79 -43.33 38.55
CA TRP A 153 -18.02 -42.09 37.82
C TRP A 153 -19.43 -42.07 37.25
N ASN A 154 -20.22 -41.05 37.60
CA ASN A 154 -21.55 -40.86 37.03
C ASN A 154 -21.46 -39.84 35.88
N GLU A 155 -21.57 -40.31 34.63
CA GLU A 155 -21.50 -39.45 33.45
C GLU A 155 -22.65 -38.44 33.34
N GLU A 156 -23.85 -38.75 33.84
CA GLU A 156 -25.01 -37.86 33.75
C GLU A 156 -24.87 -36.65 34.68
N VAL A 157 -24.25 -36.87 35.85
CA VAL A 157 -23.99 -35.82 36.84
C VAL A 157 -22.62 -35.16 36.61
N GLY A 158 -21.70 -35.87 35.97
CA GLY A 158 -20.32 -35.44 35.74
C GLY A 158 -19.50 -35.41 37.03
N ASP A 159 -19.75 -36.36 37.94
CA ASP A 159 -19.10 -36.37 39.26
C ASP A 159 -18.91 -37.78 39.84
N TRP A 160 -17.99 -37.92 40.78
CA TRP A 160 -17.74 -39.20 41.48
C TRP A 160 -18.83 -39.48 42.53
N GLN A 161 -19.43 -40.67 42.48
CA GLN A 161 -20.47 -41.08 43.42
C GLN A 161 -20.02 -42.30 44.23
N LEU A 162 -20.27 -42.24 45.54
CA LEU A 162 -19.98 -43.34 46.47
C LEU A 162 -21.25 -44.13 46.76
N LYS A 163 -21.18 -45.46 46.58
CA LYS A 163 -22.31 -46.34 46.90
C LYS A 163 -22.65 -46.28 48.39
N CYS A 164 -23.95 -46.26 48.71
CA CYS A 164 -24.45 -46.26 50.10
C CYS A 164 -23.98 -45.06 50.95
N ILE A 165 -23.68 -43.91 50.33
CA ILE A 165 -23.18 -42.71 51.03
C ILE A 165 -24.07 -42.25 52.19
N ALA A 166 -25.39 -42.48 52.11
CA ALA A 166 -26.37 -42.16 53.15
C ALA A 166 -26.11 -42.89 54.50
N TYR A 167 -25.39 -44.01 54.48
CA TYR A 167 -25.06 -44.82 55.66
C TYR A 167 -23.66 -44.53 56.22
N THR A 168 -22.96 -43.53 55.68
CA THR A 168 -21.67 -43.08 56.23
C THR A 168 -21.87 -42.32 57.54
N GLY A 169 -20.90 -42.41 58.45
CA GLY A 169 -21.00 -41.84 59.80
C GLY A 169 -21.35 -40.36 59.84
N ASN A 170 -20.87 -39.55 58.89
CA ASN A 170 -21.20 -38.12 58.81
C ASN A 170 -22.67 -37.89 58.45
N ASN A 171 -23.20 -38.64 57.48
CA ASN A 171 -24.60 -38.54 57.04
C ASN A 171 -25.58 -39.11 58.08
N MET A 172 -25.17 -40.13 58.84
CA MET A 172 -25.98 -40.67 59.94
C MET A 172 -25.95 -39.78 61.20
N ARG A 173 -24.83 -39.12 61.51
CA ARG A 173 -24.71 -38.15 62.62
C ARG A 173 -25.52 -36.87 62.39
N ALA A 174 -25.73 -36.46 61.13
CA ALA A 174 -26.65 -35.36 60.83
C ALA A 174 -28.10 -35.65 61.31
N ARG A 175 -28.48 -36.93 61.39
CA ARG A 175 -29.79 -37.38 61.90
C ARG A 175 -29.80 -37.58 63.42
N HIS A 176 -28.63 -37.78 64.04
CA HIS A 176 -28.45 -37.92 65.48
C HIS A 176 -27.18 -37.17 65.93
N PRO A 177 -27.28 -35.86 66.22
CA PRO A 177 -26.14 -35.05 66.61
C PRO A 177 -25.55 -35.57 67.93
N PRO A 178 -24.22 -35.66 68.09
CA PRO A 178 -23.63 -35.91 69.39
C PRO A 178 -23.97 -34.77 70.37
N PRO A 179 -24.03 -35.05 71.68
CA PRO A 179 -24.22 -33.99 72.67
C PRO A 179 -23.13 -32.93 72.47
N GLN A 180 -23.54 -31.66 72.49
CA GLN A 180 -22.61 -30.55 72.27
C GLN A 180 -21.46 -30.64 73.28
N PRO A 181 -20.20 -30.54 72.84
CA PRO A 181 -19.07 -30.53 73.76
C PRO A 181 -19.21 -29.35 74.71
N VAL A 182 -19.04 -29.60 76.02
CA VAL A 182 -19.24 -28.61 77.10
C VAL A 182 -18.20 -27.48 77.05
N TYR A 183 -17.16 -27.61 76.22
CA TYR A 183 -16.11 -26.60 76.09
C TYR A 183 -16.59 -25.42 75.25
N LYS A 184 -16.95 -24.32 75.93
CA LYS A 184 -17.37 -23.07 75.32
C LYS A 184 -16.19 -22.30 74.71
N VAL A 185 -15.66 -22.78 73.59
CA VAL A 185 -14.60 -22.10 72.80
C VAL A 185 -15.03 -20.68 72.43
N HIS A 186 -16.33 -20.46 72.20
CA HIS A 186 -16.90 -19.16 71.87
C HIS A 186 -16.81 -18.13 73.01
N GLU A 187 -16.90 -18.55 74.27
CA GLU A 187 -16.74 -17.65 75.43
C GLU A 187 -15.28 -17.27 75.66
N LEU A 188 -14.35 -18.20 75.42
CA LEU A 188 -12.91 -17.94 75.50
C LEU A 188 -12.44 -16.98 74.39
N LEU A 189 -12.93 -17.14 73.17
CA LEU A 189 -12.61 -16.23 72.06
C LEU A 189 -13.24 -14.84 72.24
N LYS A 190 -14.46 -14.75 72.77
CA LYS A 190 -15.10 -13.48 73.11
C LYS A 190 -14.39 -12.76 74.26
N SER A 191 -13.96 -13.50 75.28
CA SER A 191 -13.17 -12.96 76.40
C SER A 191 -11.81 -12.42 75.93
N ALA A 192 -11.11 -13.17 75.07
CA ALA A 192 -9.83 -12.74 74.49
C ALA A 192 -9.99 -11.51 73.59
N ALA A 193 -11.05 -11.44 72.77
CA ALA A 193 -11.33 -10.30 71.92
C ALA A 193 -11.68 -9.03 72.72
N SER A 194 -12.53 -9.14 73.75
CA SER A 194 -12.83 -8.00 74.64
C SER A 194 -11.60 -7.52 75.42
N SER A 195 -10.68 -8.42 75.78
CA SER A 195 -9.43 -8.04 76.44
C SER A 195 -8.44 -7.33 75.51
N MET A 196 -8.49 -7.53 74.19
CA MET A 196 -7.66 -6.82 73.22
C MET A 196 -8.21 -5.44 72.86
N MET A 197 -9.52 -5.22 72.97
CA MET A 197 -10.15 -3.92 72.69
C MET A 197 -10.08 -2.91 73.84
N ASN A 198 -9.77 -3.36 75.07
CA ASN A 198 -9.66 -2.51 76.26
C ASN A 198 -8.20 -2.17 76.67
N ARG A 199 -7.23 -2.34 75.76
CA ARG A 199 -5.84 -1.86 75.90
C ARG A 199 -5.57 -0.78 74.86
#